data_AF-A0A3D3S9P8-F1
#
_entry.id   AF-A0A3D3S9P8-F1
#
_cell.length_a   1.000
_cell.length_b   1.000
_cell.length_c   1.000
_cell.angle_alpha   90.00
_cell.angle_beta   90.00
_cell.angle_gamma   90.00
#
_symmetry.space_group_name_H-M   'P 1'
#
loop_
_entity.id
_entity.type
_entity.pdbx_description
1 polymer ?
#
loop_
_entity_poly.entity_id
_entity_poly.type
_entity_poly.pdbx_seq_one_letter_code
_entity_poly.pdbx_strand_id
1 'polypeptide(L)'
;MKNKPFFLSLIAALLLAGCAVPPPPTPEIPPQPTTDIWPKIYTDETYLFTFASSWSEDEAMGSIRNLQNSMVEHNANFPLSELNVDPYGMRARWSWIENGSFQKSAGFIVPFDLVSSILLEHYPTIDKNYKWGLNIYFTSGNPVLIRTPTRESAERLGKAILVLAKARGAKLGMPNTRFGAALA
;
A
#
# COMPACT_ATOMS: atom_id res chain seq x y z
N MET A 1 3.40 63.51 70.56
CA MET A 1 3.08 63.17 71.96
C MET A 1 1.89 62.22 71.97
N LYS A 2 2.06 61.04 72.59
CA LYS A 2 1.03 60.15 73.20
C LYS A 2 -0.06 59.60 72.24
N ASN A 3 -0.62 58.40 72.37
CA ASN A 3 -0.39 57.11 73.02
C ASN A 3 -1.57 56.24 72.52
N LYS A 4 -1.38 54.93 72.29
CA LYS A 4 -2.47 53.96 72.02
C LYS A 4 -3.45 53.86 73.21
N PRO A 5 -4.70 53.41 73.01
CA PRO A 5 -5.07 51.99 73.24
C PRO A 5 -6.16 51.45 72.25
N PHE A 6 -6.06 50.24 71.67
CA PHE A 6 -6.47 48.92 72.20
C PHE A 6 -7.95 48.82 72.65
N PHE A 7 -8.79 48.06 71.93
CA PHE A 7 -9.92 47.20 72.38
C PHE A 7 -10.55 46.55 71.12
N LEU A 8 -10.29 45.26 70.81
CA LEU A 8 -10.99 44.03 71.23
C LEU A 8 -12.28 43.70 70.43
N SER A 9 -12.28 42.50 69.82
CA SER A 9 -13.42 41.60 69.65
C SER A 9 -14.51 42.00 68.62
N LEU A 10 -15.14 41.15 67.79
CA LEU A 10 -15.20 39.69 67.66
C LEU A 10 -16.16 39.37 66.46
N ILE A 11 -15.80 38.40 65.61
CA ILE A 11 -16.66 37.45 64.83
C ILE A 11 -17.63 37.97 63.73
N ALA A 12 -17.41 37.49 62.49
CA ALA A 12 -18.31 36.61 61.69
C ALA A 12 -17.96 36.73 60.18
N ALA A 13 -17.25 35.76 59.60
CA ALA A 13 -17.81 34.59 58.91
C ALA A 13 -18.25 34.85 57.45
N LEU A 14 -17.38 34.53 56.49
CA LEU A 14 -17.56 33.52 55.42
C LEU A 14 -16.61 33.82 54.24
N LEU A 15 -15.42 33.21 54.27
CA LEU A 15 -14.51 33.13 53.14
C LEU A 15 -14.82 31.84 52.38
N LEU A 16 -15.38 31.96 51.17
CA LEU A 16 -15.42 30.90 50.17
C LEU A 16 -14.01 30.76 49.55
N ALA A 17 -13.12 30.05 50.24
CA ALA A 17 -11.89 29.55 49.65
C ALA A 17 -12.12 28.09 49.25
N GLY A 18 -12.54 27.88 48.00
CA GLY A 18 -12.53 26.55 47.39
C GLY A 18 -11.08 26.10 47.23
N CYS A 19 -10.65 25.11 48.01
CA CYS A 19 -9.38 24.41 47.82
C CYS A 19 -9.46 23.62 46.50
N ALA A 20 -8.87 24.15 45.43
CA ALA A 20 -8.58 23.37 44.23
C ALA A 20 -7.44 22.40 44.57
N VAL A 21 -7.76 21.11 44.69
CA VAL A 21 -6.76 20.03 44.84
C VAL A 21 -6.09 19.83 43.46
N PRO A 22 -4.74 19.83 43.36
CA PRO A 22 -4.08 19.55 42.10
C PRO A 22 -4.40 18.12 41.63
N PRO A 23 -4.60 17.90 40.32
CA PRO A 23 -4.88 16.57 39.80
C PRO A 23 -3.71 15.62 40.09
N PRO A 24 -3.98 14.34 40.37
CA PRO A 24 -2.93 13.37 40.63
C PRO A 24 -2.00 13.22 39.41
N PRO A 25 -0.70 12.97 39.62
CA PRO A 25 0.24 12.75 38.53
C PRO A 25 -0.21 11.57 37.68
N THR A 26 -0.23 11.78 36.37
CA THR A 26 -0.62 10.78 35.38
C THR A 26 0.35 9.60 35.42
N PRO A 27 -0.11 8.34 35.44
CA PRO A 27 0.79 7.19 35.36
C PRO A 27 1.63 7.28 34.07
N GLU A 28 2.95 7.29 34.19
CA GLU A 28 3.84 7.18 33.04
C GLU A 28 3.62 5.82 32.38
N ILE A 29 3.07 5.86 31.16
CA ILE A 29 2.94 4.68 30.31
C ILE A 29 4.36 4.30 29.90
N PRO A 30 4.85 3.07 30.20
CA PRO A 30 6.15 2.64 29.72
C PRO A 30 6.20 2.75 28.19
N PRO A 31 7.29 3.23 27.59
CA PRO A 31 7.38 3.41 26.15
C PRO A 31 7.08 2.08 25.47
N GLN A 32 5.97 2.05 24.71
CA GLN A 32 5.61 0.86 23.95
C GLN A 32 6.74 0.59 22.95
N PRO A 33 7.23 -0.66 22.86
CA PRO A 33 8.19 -1.02 21.83
C PRO A 33 7.55 -0.71 20.46
N THR A 34 8.21 0.11 19.66
CA THR A 34 7.85 0.32 18.25
C THR A 34 8.03 -1.00 17.52
N THR A 35 6.98 -1.80 17.48
CA THR A 35 6.90 -2.95 16.58
C THR A 35 6.54 -2.41 15.21
N ASP A 36 7.48 -2.46 14.26
CA ASP A 36 7.35 -2.12 12.84
C ASP A 36 6.34 -3.02 12.07
N ILE A 37 5.52 -3.79 12.79
CA ILE A 37 4.58 -4.76 12.25
C ILE A 37 3.18 -4.15 12.35
N TRP A 38 2.75 -3.57 11.24
CA TRP A 38 1.40 -3.02 11.09
C TRP A 38 0.33 -4.12 11.14
N PRO A 39 -0.87 -3.83 11.65
CA PRO A 39 -1.94 -4.82 11.76
C PRO A 39 -2.37 -5.33 10.39
N LYS A 40 -2.47 -6.66 10.26
CA LYS A 40 -3.10 -7.32 9.11
C LYS A 40 -4.55 -6.84 9.01
N ILE A 41 -5.00 -6.46 7.81
CA ILE A 41 -6.35 -5.91 7.60
C ILE A 41 -7.37 -7.06 7.43
N TYR A 42 -6.93 -8.20 6.87
CA TYR A 42 -7.68 -9.46 6.88
C TYR A 42 -6.84 -10.64 7.41
N THR A 43 -7.53 -11.70 7.85
CA THR A 43 -6.92 -12.90 8.45
C THR A 43 -6.13 -13.75 7.44
N ASP A 44 -6.37 -13.58 6.14
CA ASP A 44 -5.79 -14.34 5.02
C ASP A 44 -4.89 -13.51 4.09
N GLU A 45 -4.69 -12.22 4.35
CA GLU A 45 -3.81 -11.36 3.56
C GLU A 45 -2.35 -11.83 3.67
N THR A 46 -1.82 -12.32 2.56
CA THR A 46 -0.38 -12.57 2.43
C THR A 46 0.25 -11.45 1.62
N TYR A 47 0.67 -10.39 2.32
CA TYR A 47 1.47 -9.34 1.71
C TYR A 47 2.92 -9.79 1.57
N LEU A 48 3.45 -9.75 0.36
CA LEU A 48 4.89 -9.90 0.13
C LEU A 48 5.52 -8.50 0.00
N PHE A 49 6.24 -8.07 1.02
CA PHE A 49 6.90 -6.74 1.04
C PHE A 49 8.30 -6.75 0.41
N THR A 50 8.82 -7.93 0.07
CA THR A 50 10.14 -8.07 -0.55
C THR A 50 10.10 -9.05 -1.71
N PHE A 51 10.33 -8.54 -2.92
CA PHE A 51 10.54 -9.34 -4.12
C PHE A 51 12.03 -9.56 -4.39
N ALA A 52 12.86 -9.65 -3.34
CA ALA A 52 14.30 -9.85 -3.49
C ALA A 52 14.57 -11.03 -4.43
N SER A 53 15.44 -10.79 -5.40
CA SER A 53 15.80 -11.74 -6.45
C SER A 53 17.25 -11.50 -6.87
N SER A 54 17.93 -12.58 -7.25
CA SER A 54 19.27 -12.55 -7.87
C SER A 54 19.21 -12.66 -9.39
N TRP A 55 18.03 -12.50 -9.99
CA TRP A 55 17.86 -12.60 -11.44
C TRP A 55 18.62 -11.50 -12.18
N SER A 56 19.15 -11.86 -13.33
CA SER A 56 19.58 -10.93 -14.37
C SER A 56 18.37 -10.20 -14.99
N GLU A 57 18.65 -9.10 -15.70
CA GLU A 57 17.60 -8.39 -16.46
C GLU A 57 16.96 -9.27 -17.53
N ASP A 58 17.74 -10.12 -18.21
CA ASP A 58 17.24 -11.03 -19.23
C ASP A 58 16.31 -12.10 -18.64
N GLU A 59 16.66 -12.67 -17.48
CA GLU A 59 15.78 -13.60 -16.76
C GLU A 59 14.49 -12.91 -16.29
N ALA A 60 14.57 -11.65 -15.85
CA ALA A 60 13.39 -10.87 -15.49
C ALA A 60 12.48 -10.62 -16.69
N MET A 61 13.03 -10.15 -17.82
CA MET A 61 12.25 -9.93 -19.04
C MET A 61 11.64 -11.23 -19.57
N GLY A 62 12.42 -12.32 -19.60
CA GLY A 62 11.94 -13.65 -19.99
C GLY A 62 10.81 -14.15 -19.08
N SER A 63 10.93 -13.92 -17.77
CA SER A 63 9.90 -14.28 -16.80
C SER A 63 8.58 -13.54 -17.07
N ILE A 64 8.62 -12.24 -17.37
CA ILE A 64 7.41 -11.47 -17.71
C ILE A 64 6.77 -12.01 -19.00
N ARG A 65 7.57 -12.24 -20.05
CA ARG A 65 7.07 -12.75 -21.34
C ARG A 65 6.39 -14.12 -21.18
N ASN A 66 6.97 -15.00 -20.37
CA ASN A 66 6.39 -16.33 -20.09
C ASN A 66 5.07 -16.28 -19.31
N LEU A 67 4.74 -15.14 -18.68
CA LEU A 67 3.50 -14.95 -17.92
C LEU A 67 2.36 -14.34 -18.75
N GLN A 68 2.55 -14.01 -20.04
CA GLN A 68 1.52 -13.31 -20.84
C GLN A 68 0.14 -13.98 -20.75
N ASN A 69 0.09 -15.30 -20.90
CA ASN A 69 -1.17 -16.07 -20.88
C ASN A 69 -1.72 -16.31 -19.45
N SER A 70 -1.00 -15.85 -18.43
CA SER A 70 -1.32 -15.99 -17.01
C SER A 70 -1.69 -14.65 -16.37
N MET A 71 -1.96 -13.62 -17.18
CA MET A 71 -2.28 -12.27 -16.72
C MET A 71 -3.59 -11.77 -17.33
N VAL A 72 -4.38 -11.09 -16.52
CA VAL A 72 -5.56 -10.34 -16.95
C VAL A 72 -5.54 -8.94 -16.39
N GLU A 73 -6.18 -8.01 -17.10
CA GLU A 73 -6.48 -6.70 -16.54
C GLU A 73 -7.45 -6.82 -15.35
N HIS A 74 -7.22 -6.02 -14.31
CA HIS A 74 -7.91 -6.16 -13.03
C HIS A 74 -9.43 -6.04 -13.15
N ASN A 75 -9.95 -4.99 -13.79
CA ASN A 75 -11.37 -4.64 -13.78
C ASN A 75 -12.19 -5.49 -14.77
N ALA A 76 -11.82 -5.47 -16.03
CA ALA A 76 -12.50 -6.09 -17.15
C ALA A 76 -12.20 -7.59 -17.31
N ASN A 77 -11.18 -8.11 -16.61
CA ASN A 77 -10.82 -9.54 -16.65
C ASN A 77 -10.46 -10.02 -18.08
N PHE A 78 -9.97 -9.12 -18.93
CA PHE A 78 -9.52 -9.47 -20.26
C PHE A 78 -8.08 -10.01 -20.23
N PRO A 79 -7.81 -11.15 -20.89
CA PRO A 79 -6.45 -11.61 -21.13
C PRO A 79 -5.65 -10.60 -21.94
N LEU A 80 -4.35 -10.52 -21.66
CA LEU A 80 -3.44 -9.66 -22.41
C LEU A 80 -3.18 -10.29 -23.79
N SER A 81 -3.69 -9.66 -24.86
CA SER A 81 -3.50 -10.13 -26.24
C SER A 81 -2.09 -9.85 -26.77
N GLU A 82 -1.45 -8.80 -26.27
CA GLU A 82 -0.08 -8.44 -26.64
C GLU A 82 0.71 -8.04 -25.40
N LEU A 83 1.97 -8.47 -25.34
CA LEU A 83 2.91 -8.12 -24.30
C LEU A 83 4.29 -7.87 -24.91
N ASN A 84 4.80 -6.65 -24.76
CA ASN A 84 6.16 -6.28 -25.12
C ASN A 84 6.91 -5.86 -23.86
N VAL A 85 8.11 -6.40 -23.68
CA VAL A 85 8.98 -6.13 -22.54
C VAL A 85 10.37 -5.84 -23.06
N ASP A 86 10.92 -4.71 -22.63
CA ASP A 86 12.30 -4.31 -22.87
C ASP A 86 12.92 -3.80 -21.53
N PRO A 87 14.20 -3.42 -21.49
CA PRO A 87 14.83 -2.96 -20.25
C PRO A 87 14.21 -1.71 -19.62
N TYR A 88 13.36 -0.96 -20.35
CA TYR A 88 12.79 0.32 -19.92
C TYR A 88 11.33 0.20 -19.50
N GLY A 89 10.59 -0.78 -20.02
CA GLY A 89 9.21 -0.98 -19.59
C GLY A 89 8.53 -2.23 -20.13
N MET A 90 7.41 -2.52 -19.50
CA MET A 90 6.44 -3.53 -19.92
C MET A 90 5.20 -2.82 -20.50
N ARG A 91 4.81 -3.21 -21.71
CA ARG A 91 3.67 -2.64 -22.45
C ARG A 91 2.72 -3.77 -22.77
N ALA A 92 1.50 -3.68 -22.27
CA ALA A 92 0.48 -4.69 -22.50
C ALA A 92 -0.73 -4.08 -23.21
N ARG A 93 -1.33 -4.86 -24.11
CA ARG A 93 -2.61 -4.52 -24.74
C ARG A 93 -3.57 -5.69 -24.66
N TRP A 94 -4.84 -5.39 -24.62
CA TRP A 94 -5.93 -6.35 -24.83
C TRP A 94 -6.90 -5.78 -25.84
N SER A 95 -7.58 -6.67 -26.55
CA SER A 95 -8.63 -6.31 -27.49
C SER A 95 -9.87 -7.16 -27.28
N TRP A 96 -11.03 -6.58 -27.57
CA TRP A 96 -12.32 -7.25 -27.49
C TRP A 96 -13.23 -6.80 -28.62
N ILE A 97 -14.22 -7.63 -28.96
CA ILE A 97 -15.25 -7.28 -29.94
C ILE A 97 -16.45 -6.75 -29.18
N GLU A 98 -16.84 -5.52 -29.48
CA GLU A 98 -18.07 -4.90 -29.00
C GLU A 98 -19.15 -5.02 -30.10
N ASN A 99 -20.36 -5.46 -29.71
CA ASN A 99 -21.51 -5.60 -30.59
C ASN A 99 -21.25 -6.43 -31.87
N GLY A 100 -20.38 -7.44 -31.78
CA GLY A 100 -20.10 -8.38 -32.86
C GLY A 100 -19.40 -7.81 -34.10
N SER A 101 -18.99 -6.54 -34.08
CA SER A 101 -18.49 -5.86 -35.29
C SER A 101 -17.39 -4.83 -35.04
N PHE A 102 -17.23 -4.30 -33.83
CA PHE A 102 -16.21 -3.30 -33.53
C PHE A 102 -15.09 -3.88 -32.65
N GLN A 103 -13.88 -3.99 -33.20
CA GLN A 103 -12.71 -4.34 -32.42
C GLN A 103 -12.22 -3.12 -31.63
N LYS A 104 -12.33 -3.18 -30.30
CA LYS A 104 -11.75 -2.19 -29.38
C LYS A 104 -10.43 -2.72 -28.82
N SER A 105 -9.55 -1.81 -28.41
CA SER A 105 -8.34 -2.17 -27.67
C SER A 105 -8.07 -1.16 -26.57
N ALA A 106 -7.43 -1.65 -25.51
CA ALA A 106 -6.89 -0.83 -24.44
C ALA A 106 -5.55 -1.42 -23.99
N GLY A 107 -4.82 -0.69 -23.16
CA GLY A 107 -3.48 -1.09 -22.75
C GLY A 107 -2.96 -0.28 -21.58
N PHE A 108 -1.85 -0.72 -21.03
CA PHE A 108 -1.11 0.00 -20.01
C PHE A 108 0.39 -0.10 -20.29
N ILE A 109 1.14 0.78 -19.64
CA ILE A 109 2.60 0.78 -19.64
C ILE A 109 3.05 0.77 -18.18
N VAL A 110 4.01 -0.10 -17.87
CA VAL A 110 4.78 -0.10 -16.63
C VAL A 110 6.18 0.41 -16.98
N PRO A 111 6.43 1.73 -16.88
CA PRO A 111 7.77 2.29 -17.02
C PRO A 111 8.60 1.97 -15.78
N PHE A 112 9.68 1.22 -15.94
CA PHE A 112 10.42 0.66 -14.81
C PHE A 112 11.16 1.71 -13.97
N ASP A 113 11.59 2.79 -14.58
CA ASP A 113 12.23 3.94 -13.92
C ASP A 113 11.28 4.73 -13.01
N LEU A 114 9.97 4.66 -13.25
CA LEU A 114 8.97 5.37 -12.45
C LEU A 114 8.30 4.52 -11.36
N VAL A 115 8.63 3.23 -11.26
CA VAL A 115 8.02 2.35 -10.25
C VAL A 115 8.41 2.82 -8.84
N SER A 116 7.41 3.13 -8.01
CA SER A 116 7.59 3.60 -6.64
C SER A 116 7.35 2.50 -5.61
N SER A 117 6.41 1.59 -5.83
CA SER A 117 6.21 0.42 -4.98
C SER A 117 5.43 -0.67 -5.70
N ILE A 118 5.52 -1.90 -5.20
CA ILE A 118 4.83 -3.07 -5.73
C ILE A 118 4.16 -3.77 -4.55
N LEU A 119 2.86 -4.05 -4.66
CA LEU A 119 2.08 -4.76 -3.66
C LEU A 119 1.53 -6.06 -4.27
N LEU A 120 1.78 -7.19 -3.63
CA LEU A 120 1.10 -8.44 -3.95
C LEU A 120 -0.14 -8.58 -3.06
N GLU A 121 -1.27 -8.87 -3.70
CA GLU A 121 -2.57 -8.92 -3.05
C GLU A 121 -3.36 -10.17 -3.43
N HIS A 122 -4.22 -10.61 -2.51
CA HIS A 122 -5.17 -11.71 -2.70
C HIS A 122 -6.59 -11.16 -2.63
N TYR A 123 -7.43 -11.54 -3.59
CA TYR A 123 -8.79 -11.03 -3.81
C TYR A 123 -9.84 -12.14 -3.65
N PRO A 124 -10.06 -12.69 -2.44
CA PRO A 124 -10.88 -13.88 -2.23
C PRO A 124 -12.36 -13.66 -2.63
N THR A 125 -12.87 -12.45 -2.47
CA THR A 125 -14.29 -12.09 -2.64
C THR A 125 -14.70 -11.81 -4.09
N ILE A 126 -13.75 -11.55 -5.00
CA ILE A 126 -14.06 -11.23 -6.41
C ILE A 126 -14.48 -12.51 -7.15
N ASP A 127 -15.69 -12.60 -7.72
CA ASP A 127 -16.16 -13.77 -8.48
C ASP A 127 -15.46 -13.95 -9.84
N LYS A 128 -14.14 -14.21 -9.82
CA LYS A 128 -13.26 -14.37 -11.00
C LYS A 128 -12.17 -15.40 -10.72
N ASN A 129 -11.68 -16.07 -11.76
CA ASN A 129 -10.64 -17.11 -11.64
C ASN A 129 -9.24 -16.60 -11.24
N TYR A 130 -9.00 -15.29 -11.40
CA TYR A 130 -7.69 -14.68 -11.15
C TYR A 130 -7.75 -13.92 -9.81
N LYS A 131 -7.46 -14.64 -8.72
CA LYS A 131 -7.61 -14.18 -7.34
C LYS A 131 -6.34 -13.55 -6.76
N TRP A 132 -5.21 -13.68 -7.42
CA TRP A 132 -3.95 -13.06 -7.01
C TRP A 132 -3.66 -11.86 -7.91
N GLY A 133 -2.95 -10.85 -7.41
CA GLY A 133 -2.52 -9.77 -8.28
C GLY A 133 -1.39 -8.93 -7.75
N LEU A 134 -0.92 -8.04 -8.62
CA LEU A 134 0.05 -7.02 -8.31
C LEU A 134 -0.55 -5.64 -8.55
N ASN A 135 -0.37 -4.76 -7.57
CA ASN A 135 -0.64 -3.34 -7.69
C ASN A 135 0.72 -2.66 -7.80
N ILE A 136 0.97 -2.07 -8.96
CA ILE A 136 2.23 -1.42 -9.31
C ILE A 136 1.99 0.08 -9.24
N TYR A 137 2.61 0.72 -8.27
CA TYR A 137 2.50 2.15 -8.05
C TYR A 137 3.67 2.87 -8.70
N PHE A 138 3.39 4.08 -9.17
CA PHE A 138 4.40 4.95 -9.79
C PHE A 138 4.65 6.19 -8.93
N THR A 139 5.73 6.88 -9.22
CA THR A 139 6.01 8.22 -8.66
C THR A 139 5.01 9.26 -9.16
N SER A 140 4.40 9.02 -10.32
CA SER A 140 3.32 9.83 -10.90
C SER A 140 2.41 8.98 -11.78
N GLY A 141 1.12 9.32 -11.83
CA GLY A 141 0.14 8.63 -12.67
C GLY A 141 -0.67 7.56 -11.92
N ASN A 142 -1.57 6.89 -12.64
CA ASN A 142 -2.45 5.87 -12.08
C ASN A 142 -1.69 4.54 -11.91
N PRO A 143 -1.94 3.80 -10.81
CA PRO A 143 -1.33 2.49 -10.63
C PRO A 143 -1.81 1.50 -11.69
N VAL A 144 -0.97 0.51 -12.01
CA VAL A 144 -1.33 -0.62 -12.86
C VAL A 144 -1.63 -1.82 -11.98
N LEU A 145 -2.83 -2.38 -12.14
CA LEU A 145 -3.29 -3.54 -11.40
C LEU A 145 -3.43 -4.73 -12.36
N ILE A 146 -2.69 -5.81 -12.08
CA ILE A 146 -2.66 -7.02 -12.91
C ILE A 146 -3.05 -8.20 -12.04
N ARG A 147 -4.01 -9.02 -12.50
CA ARG A 147 -4.39 -10.26 -11.80
C ARG A 147 -3.80 -11.49 -12.48
N THR A 148 -3.48 -12.49 -11.68
CA THR A 148 -2.88 -13.78 -12.05
C THR A 148 -3.66 -14.93 -11.38
N PRO A 149 -3.60 -16.16 -11.91
CA PRO A 149 -4.37 -17.28 -11.36
C PRO A 149 -3.75 -17.83 -10.07
N THR A 150 -2.45 -17.65 -9.86
CA THR A 150 -1.72 -18.22 -8.72
C THR A 150 -0.83 -17.19 -8.04
N ARG A 151 -0.62 -17.36 -6.73
CA ARG A 151 0.35 -16.57 -5.96
C ARG A 151 1.73 -16.57 -6.60
N GLU A 152 2.19 -17.74 -7.03
CA GLU A 152 3.51 -17.90 -7.66
C GLU A 152 3.65 -17.03 -8.91
N SER A 153 2.60 -16.96 -9.74
CA SER A 153 2.60 -16.11 -10.94
C SER A 153 2.71 -14.62 -10.56
N ALA A 154 1.96 -14.17 -9.56
CA ALA A 154 2.06 -12.81 -9.04
C ALA A 154 3.45 -12.52 -8.46
N GLU A 155 4.02 -13.44 -7.69
CA GLU A 155 5.37 -13.28 -7.12
C GLU A 155 6.46 -13.20 -8.19
N ARG A 156 6.39 -14.06 -9.23
CA ARG A 156 7.34 -14.05 -10.35
C ARG A 156 7.27 -12.76 -11.14
N LEU A 157 6.06 -12.25 -11.40
CA LEU A 157 5.86 -10.96 -12.03
C LEU A 157 6.46 -9.82 -11.17
N GLY A 158 6.22 -9.84 -9.86
CA GLY A 158 6.69 -8.80 -8.95
C GLY A 158 8.21 -8.79 -8.81
N LYS A 159 8.84 -9.97 -8.76
CA LYS A 159 10.30 -10.14 -8.80
C LYS A 159 10.90 -9.58 -10.08
N ALA A 160 10.33 -9.90 -11.23
CA ALA A 160 10.83 -9.39 -12.50
C ALA A 160 10.75 -7.86 -12.60
N ILE A 161 9.60 -7.28 -12.22
CA ILE A 161 9.41 -5.82 -12.23
C ILE A 161 10.37 -5.16 -11.23
N LEU A 162 10.58 -5.73 -10.04
CA LEU A 162 11.53 -5.19 -9.05
C LEU A 162 12.95 -5.15 -9.60
N VAL A 163 13.40 -6.24 -10.24
CA VAL A 163 14.76 -6.33 -10.83
C VAL A 163 14.94 -5.25 -11.89
N LEU A 164 13.98 -5.11 -12.80
CA LEU A 164 14.05 -4.14 -13.90
C LEU A 164 13.95 -2.69 -13.38
N ALA A 165 13.08 -2.43 -12.39
CA ALA A 165 12.98 -1.11 -11.75
C ALA A 165 14.28 -0.71 -11.04
N LYS A 166 14.88 -1.63 -10.28
CA LYS A 166 16.19 -1.39 -9.63
C LYS A 166 17.29 -1.15 -10.65
N ALA A 167 17.32 -1.91 -11.74
CA ALA A 167 18.29 -1.71 -12.82
C ALA A 167 18.19 -0.28 -13.41
N ARG A 168 16.99 0.29 -13.47
CA ARG A 168 16.75 1.67 -13.92
C ARG A 168 16.92 2.75 -12.85
N GLY A 169 17.32 2.38 -11.63
CA GLY A 169 17.55 3.34 -10.55
C GLY A 169 16.27 3.85 -9.88
N ALA A 170 15.16 3.13 -10.03
CA ALA A 170 13.89 3.49 -9.40
C ALA A 170 14.02 3.50 -7.86
N LYS A 171 13.47 4.54 -7.22
CA LYS A 171 13.48 4.70 -5.77
C LYS A 171 12.27 4.00 -5.16
N LEU A 172 12.39 2.68 -5.03
CA LEU A 172 11.35 1.82 -4.49
C LEU A 172 11.17 2.04 -2.99
N GLY A 173 9.95 2.37 -2.57
CA GLY A 173 9.52 2.46 -1.19
C GLY A 173 8.61 1.29 -0.79
N MET A 174 8.23 1.24 0.49
CA MET A 174 7.22 0.29 0.94
C MET A 174 5.84 0.67 0.36
N PRO A 175 5.06 -0.30 -0.15
CA PRO A 175 3.69 -0.03 -0.58
C PRO A 175 2.82 0.33 0.62
N ASN A 176 1.93 1.30 0.46
CA ASN A 176 0.91 1.58 1.48
C ASN A 176 -0.23 0.55 1.35
N THR A 177 -0.32 -0.33 2.34
CA THR A 177 -1.28 -1.45 2.39
C THR A 177 -2.74 -0.99 2.48
N ARG A 178 -3.01 0.25 2.91
CA ARG A 178 -4.37 0.80 2.97
C ARG A 178 -4.98 1.04 1.58
N PHE A 179 -4.18 1.11 0.51
CA PHE A 179 -4.68 1.27 -0.86
C PHE A 179 -5.09 -0.06 -1.52
N GLY A 180 -4.79 -1.23 -0.93
CA GLY A 180 -5.37 -2.52 -1.36
C GLY A 180 -6.79 -2.72 -0.81
N ALA A 181 -7.02 -2.30 0.44
CA ALA A 181 -8.32 -2.42 1.12
C ALA A 181 -9.39 -1.39 0.70
N ALA A 182 -9.09 -0.48 -0.23
CA ALA A 182 -9.94 0.66 -0.55
C ALA A 182 -10.58 0.56 -1.94
N LEU A 183 -11.10 -0.60 -2.32
CA LEU A 183 -12.14 -0.76 -3.35
C LEU A 183 -13.09 -1.87 -2.91
N ALA A 184 -13.90 -1.56 -1.89
CA ALA A 184 -15.14 -2.27 -1.61
C ALA A 184 -16.26 -1.70 -2.50
#